data_AF-A0A962FSL3-F1
#
_entry.id   AF-A0A962FSL3-F1
#
_cell.length_a   1.000
_cell.length_b   1.000
_cell.length_c   1.000
_cell.angle_alpha   90.00
_cell.angle_beta   90.00
_cell.angle_gamma   90.00
#
_symmetry.space_group_name_H-M   'P 1'
#
loop_
_entity.id
_entity.type
_entity.pdbx_description
1 polymer ?
#
loop_
_entity_poly.entity_id
_entity_poly.type
_entity_poly.pdbx_seq_one_letter_code
_entity_poly.pdbx_strand_id
1 'polypeptide(L)'
;MIVLRACLPCALFLCLILTVSGKGLRISTAYAADKQKEPVYERVIRTEQIRCGYAMSPPVLVMDPNTKELSGLDVDLWTEIGKA
;
A
#
# COMPACT_ATOMS: atom_id res chain seq x y z
N MET A 1 8.06 16.69 -52.27
CA MET A 1 7.52 15.37 -51.89
C MET A 1 8.37 14.76 -50.78
N ILE A 2 7.70 14.20 -49.78
CA ILE A 2 8.15 13.23 -48.75
C ILE A 2 8.77 13.78 -47.44
N VAL A 3 9.63 14.82 -47.43
CA VAL A 3 10.43 15.12 -46.21
C VAL A 3 9.66 15.83 -45.07
N LEU A 4 8.55 16.54 -45.33
CA LEU A 4 7.90 17.39 -44.31
C LEU A 4 6.65 16.77 -43.63
N ARG A 5 6.16 15.61 -44.08
CA ARG A 5 4.98 14.93 -43.50
C ARG A 5 5.31 13.86 -42.44
N ALA A 6 6.58 13.45 -42.32
CA ALA A 6 7.01 12.38 -41.42
C ALA A 6 7.45 12.86 -40.03
N CYS A 7 7.65 14.16 -39.82
CA CYS A 7 8.17 14.70 -38.54
C CYS A 7 7.05 15.12 -37.56
N LEU A 8 5.85 15.42 -38.06
CA LEU A 8 4.71 15.84 -37.24
C LEU A 8 4.11 14.75 -36.33
N PRO A 9 4.07 13.45 -36.68
CA PRO A 9 3.57 12.42 -35.76
C PRO A 9 4.57 12.08 -34.64
N CYS A 10 5.87 12.25 -34.85
CA CYS A 10 6.88 12.00 -33.80
C CYS A 10 6.81 13.01 -32.64
N ALA A 11 6.54 14.29 -32.93
CA ALA A 11 6.46 15.32 -31.90
C ALA A 11 5.19 15.19 -31.02
N LEU A 12 4.06 14.77 -31.60
CA LEU A 12 2.83 14.51 -30.84
C LEU A 12 2.93 13.25 -29.97
N PHE A 13 3.60 12.21 -30.45
CA PHE A 13 3.78 10.98 -29.68
C PHE A 13 4.73 11.17 -28.48
N LEU A 14 5.79 11.97 -28.63
CA LEU A 14 6.69 12.29 -27.52
C LEU A 14 6.00 13.15 -26.43
N CYS A 15 5.09 14.04 -26.83
CA CYS A 15 4.32 14.88 -25.91
C CYS A 15 3.23 14.08 -25.15
N LEU A 16 2.67 13.03 -25.77
CA LEU A 16 1.74 12.11 -25.10
C LEU A 16 2.46 11.24 -24.04
N ILE A 17 3.70 10.82 -24.30
CA ILE A 17 4.49 10.03 -23.35
C ILE A 17 4.93 10.88 -22.14
N LEU A 18 5.24 12.17 -22.35
CA LEU A 18 5.62 13.09 -21.27
C LEU A 18 4.43 13.55 -20.40
N THR A 19 3.19 13.55 -20.92
CA THR A 19 1.99 13.91 -20.15
C THR A 19 1.38 12.74 -19.37
N VAL A 20 1.66 11.48 -19.73
CA VAL A 20 1.13 10.29 -19.04
C VAL A 20 2.01 9.80 -17.87
N SER A 21 3.33 10.06 -17.89
CA SER A 21 4.25 9.64 -16.81
C SER A 21 4.38 10.63 -15.61
N GLY A 22 3.61 11.73 -15.61
CA GLY A 22 3.70 12.80 -14.61
C GLY A 22 2.87 12.61 -13.33
N LYS A 23 2.20 11.47 -13.12
CA LYS A 23 1.54 11.18 -11.84
C LYS A 23 2.55 10.53 -10.90
N GLY A 24 3.29 11.40 -10.22
CA GLY A 24 4.24 11.03 -9.19
C GLY A 24 3.69 9.94 -8.27
N LEU A 25 4.57 9.01 -7.93
CA LEU A 25 4.41 8.06 -6.84
C LEU A 25 4.09 8.85 -5.56
N ARG A 26 2.81 9.10 -5.32
CA ARG A 26 2.33 9.62 -4.04
C ARG A 26 2.36 8.43 -3.09
N ILE A 27 3.49 8.27 -2.41
CA ILE A 27 3.52 7.58 -1.13
C ILE A 27 2.59 8.40 -0.24
N SER A 28 1.33 7.99 -0.15
CA SER A 28 0.36 8.59 0.74
C SER A 28 0.82 8.26 2.15
N THR A 29 1.58 9.17 2.76
CA THR A 29 1.89 9.12 4.19
C THR A 29 0.59 9.42 4.93
N ALA A 30 -0.25 8.40 5.12
CA ALA A 30 -1.48 8.49 5.88
C ALA A 30 -1.17 8.57 7.39
N TYR A 31 -0.49 9.64 7.83
CA TYR A 31 -0.43 10.01 9.24
C TYR A 31 -1.52 11.04 9.51
N ALA A 32 -2.77 10.56 9.62
CA ALA A 32 -3.89 11.39 10.01
C ALA A 32 -3.87 11.58 11.53
N ALA A 33 -3.00 12.47 12.02
CA ALA A 33 -3.08 13.04 13.37
C ALA A 33 -4.23 14.06 13.42
N ASP A 34 -5.44 13.59 13.17
CA ASP A 34 -6.64 14.40 13.34
C ASP A 34 -6.95 14.47 14.84
N LYS A 35 -6.83 15.66 15.43
CA LYS A 35 -7.12 15.91 16.86
C LYS A 35 -8.59 15.65 17.21
N GLN A 36 -9.49 15.55 16.23
CA GLN A 36 -10.91 15.23 16.45
C GLN A 36 -11.18 13.71 16.43
N LYS A 37 -10.19 12.88 16.11
CA LYS A 37 -10.34 11.43 16.04
C LYS A 37 -9.97 10.80 17.37
N GLU A 38 -10.80 9.87 17.86
CA GLU A 38 -10.51 9.01 19.00
C GLU A 38 -9.07 8.47 18.89
N PRO A 39 -8.23 8.66 19.92
CA PRO A 39 -6.85 8.20 19.90
C PRO A 39 -6.81 6.69 19.70
N VAL A 40 -5.80 6.21 18.97
CA VAL A 40 -5.74 4.81 18.51
C VAL A 40 -5.81 3.83 19.67
N TYR A 41 -5.14 4.15 20.78
CA TYR A 41 -5.14 3.30 21.96
C TYR A 41 -6.55 3.15 22.56
N GLU A 42 -7.27 4.26 22.81
CA GLU A 42 -8.65 4.21 23.35
C GLU A 42 -9.58 3.42 22.44
N ARG A 43 -9.44 3.57 21.11
CA ARG A 43 -10.21 2.80 20.13
C ARG A 43 -9.97 1.28 20.27
N VAL A 44 -8.72 0.86 20.47
CA VAL A 44 -8.35 -0.56 20.61
C VAL A 44 -8.91 -1.12 21.91
N ILE A 45 -8.77 -0.38 23.02
CA ILE A 45 -9.34 -0.79 24.32
C ILE A 45 -10.87 -0.91 24.24
N ARG A 46 -11.55 0.02 23.56
CA ARG A 46 -13.01 -0.03 23.39
C ARG A 46 -13.50 -1.14 22.46
N THR A 47 -12.72 -1.49 21.44
CA THR A 47 -13.13 -2.49 20.43
C THR A 47 -12.59 -3.89 20.70
N GLU A 48 -11.64 -4.02 21.62
CA GLU A 48 -10.91 -5.26 21.93
C GLU A 48 -10.33 -5.94 20.67
N GLN A 49 -10.04 -5.13 19.65
CA GLN A 49 -9.58 -5.60 18.34
C GLN A 49 -8.35 -4.83 17.88
N ILE A 50 -7.26 -5.56 17.72
CA ILE A 50 -6.03 -5.07 17.10
C ILE A 50 -6.09 -5.44 15.62
N ARG A 51 -6.04 -4.45 14.73
CA ARG A 51 -6.02 -4.66 13.27
C ARG A 51 -4.58 -4.63 12.77
N CYS A 52 -4.01 -5.80 12.50
CA CYS A 52 -2.63 -5.93 12.02
C CYS A 52 -2.58 -5.91 10.49
N GLY A 53 -1.68 -5.09 9.94
CA GLY A 53 -1.31 -5.10 8.52
C GLY A 53 -0.10 -5.99 8.32
N TYR A 54 -0.23 -6.97 7.44
CA TYR A 54 0.74 -8.04 7.25
C TYR A 54 1.43 -7.91 5.89
N ALA A 55 2.77 -7.88 5.89
CA ALA A 55 3.57 -7.90 4.68
C ALA A 55 4.22 -9.29 4.55
N MET A 56 3.96 -9.96 3.43
CA MET A 56 4.45 -11.31 3.17
C MET A 56 5.98 -11.34 3.16
N SER A 57 6.56 -12.07 4.12
CA SER A 57 8.01 -12.17 4.29
C SER A 57 8.39 -13.54 4.85
N PRO A 58 8.46 -14.58 4.00
CA PRO A 58 8.86 -15.91 4.43
C PRO A 58 10.28 -15.92 5.02
N PRO A 59 10.55 -16.63 6.13
CA PRO A 59 9.67 -17.54 6.87
C PRO A 59 8.88 -16.88 8.02
N VAL A 60 9.09 -15.58 8.26
CA VAL A 60 8.54 -14.85 9.41
C VAL A 60 7.02 -14.71 9.30
N LEU A 61 6.52 -14.53 8.08
CA LEU A 61 5.10 -14.45 7.78
C LEU A 61 4.79 -15.11 6.43
N VAL A 62 3.95 -16.13 6.47
CA VAL A 62 3.53 -16.93 5.31
C VAL A 62 2.02 -17.04 5.29
N MET A 63 1.41 -16.66 4.17
CA MET A 63 0.00 -16.88 3.86
C MET A 63 -0.11 -18.08 2.93
N ASP A 64 -0.94 -19.06 3.31
CA ASP A 64 -1.30 -20.13 2.39
C ASP A 64 -2.14 -19.54 1.22
N PRO A 65 -1.75 -19.73 -0.05
CA PRO A 65 -2.46 -19.15 -1.19
C PRO A 65 -3.87 -19.74 -1.40
N ASN A 66 -4.17 -20.93 -0.89
CA ASN A 66 -5.46 -21.60 -1.05
C ASN A 66 -6.43 -21.22 0.07
N THR A 67 -5.99 -21.28 1.33
CA THR A 67 -6.85 -21.01 2.50
C THR A 67 -6.82 -19.54 2.92
N LYS A 68 -5.79 -18.78 2.52
CA LYS A 68 -5.49 -17.42 2.98
C LYS A 68 -5.24 -17.33 4.48
N GLU A 69 -4.95 -18.46 5.13
CA GLU A 69 -4.55 -18.49 6.52
C GLU A 69 -3.13 -17.95 6.65
N LEU A 70 -2.93 -17.09 7.66
CA LEU A 70 -1.64 -16.53 8.00
C LEU A 70 -0.97 -17.42 9.04
N SER A 71 0.29 -17.73 8.81
CA SER A 71 1.15 -18.52 9.69
C SER A 71 2.51 -17.85 9.82
N GLY A 72 3.20 -18.11 10.92
CA GLY A 72 4.54 -17.60 11.17
C GLY A 72 4.64 -16.81 12.47
N LEU A 73 5.87 -16.38 12.76
CA LEU A 73 6.23 -15.73 14.02
C LEU A 73 5.43 -14.46 14.28
N ASP A 74 5.19 -13.64 13.25
CA ASP A 74 4.46 -12.39 13.40
C ASP A 74 3.01 -12.65 13.87
N VAL A 75 2.36 -13.68 13.33
CA VAL A 75 0.98 -14.04 13.71
C VAL A 75 0.93 -14.50 15.16
N ASP A 76 1.88 -15.35 15.56
CA ASP A 76 1.95 -15.89 16.91
C ASP A 76 2.22 -14.77 17.92
N LEU A 77 3.17 -13.87 17.62
CA LEU A 77 3.53 -12.75 18.48
C LEU A 77 2.36 -11.79 18.70
N TRP A 78 1.67 -11.38 17.63
CA TRP A 78 0.51 -10.50 17.75
C TRP A 78 -0.66 -11.17 18.47
N THR A 79 -0.79 -12.49 18.36
CA THR A 79 -1.79 -13.28 19.09
C THR A 79 -1.50 -13.28 20.59
N GLU A 80 -0.24 -13.48 21.01
CA GLU A 80 0.14 -13.42 22.43
C GLU A 80 0.03 -12.01 23.01
N ILE A 81 0.41 -10.98 22.25
CA ILE A 81 0.23 -9.58 22.67
C ILE A 81 -1.24 -9.25 22.92
N GLY A 82 -2.15 -9.78 22.10
CA GLY A 82 -3.59 -9.56 22.26
C GLY A 82 -4.24 -10.31 23.43
N LYS A 83 -3.54 -11.27 24.05
CA LYS A 83 -4.03 -11.99 25.24
C LYS A 83 -3.73 -11.28 26.56
N ALA A 84 -2.76 -10.37 26.56
CA ALA A 84 -2.31 -9.62 27.74
C ALA A 84 -3.17 -8.38 27.97
#